data_AF-A0A1E2S3V5-F1
#
_entry.id   AF-A0A1E2S3V5-F1
#
_cell.length_a   1.000
_cell.length_b   1.000
_cell.length_c   1.000
_cell.angle_alpha   90.00
_cell.angle_beta   90.00
_cell.angle_gamma   90.00
#
_symmetry.space_group_name_H-M   'P 1'
#
loop_
_entity.id
_entity.type
_entity.pdbx_description
1 polymer ?
#
loop_
_entity_poly.entity_id
_entity_poly.type
_entity_poly.pdbx_seq_one_letter_code
_entity_poly.pdbx_strand_id
1 'polypeptide(L)'
;MPHNGFRLDIEIDFENCFIGHQRLELDLNPGAFRRELARARTFGFMKDVERLWASGMALGASLENTVAIGDDRIINREGLRYENEFVRHKALDAVGDLALVGAPILGAYRSIRGGHRLNSLVLEALLADPDAWTMVDAPRHHEVRHAELSPQLAAANFAAE
;
A
#
# COMPACT_ATOMS: atom_id res chain seq x y z
N MET A 1 15.16 -9.87 -2.56
CA MET A 1 16.63 -9.81 -2.40
C MET A 1 16.97 -9.58 -0.94
N PRO A 2 18.09 -10.10 -0.41
CA PRO A 2 18.50 -9.87 0.98
C PRO A 2 18.71 -8.37 1.27
N HIS A 3 18.18 -7.88 2.40
CA HIS A 3 18.36 -6.51 2.88
C HIS A 3 18.04 -6.42 4.39
N ASN A 4 18.78 -5.63 5.15
CA ASN A 4 18.62 -5.48 6.61
C ASN A 4 17.51 -4.48 6.97
N GLY A 5 16.31 -4.76 6.50
CA GLY A 5 15.13 -3.90 6.60
C GLY A 5 14.21 -4.12 5.40
N PHE A 6 13.06 -3.46 5.34
CA PHE A 6 12.13 -3.62 4.23
C PHE A 6 12.29 -2.48 3.21
N ARG A 7 12.88 -2.77 2.04
CA ARG A 7 13.04 -1.80 0.95
C ARG A 7 12.10 -2.12 -0.20
N LEU A 8 11.38 -1.12 -0.67
CA LEU A 8 10.51 -1.18 -1.86
C LEU A 8 11.14 -0.40 -3.01
N ASP A 9 11.10 -0.97 -4.20
CA ASP A 9 11.44 -0.34 -5.47
C ASP A 9 10.35 -0.68 -6.49
N ILE A 10 9.44 0.25 -6.72
CA ILE A 10 8.25 0.05 -7.54
C ILE A 10 8.33 0.95 -8.75
N GLU A 11 8.20 0.34 -9.92
CA GLU A 11 8.25 1.01 -11.21
C GLU A 11 6.97 0.68 -11.99
N ILE A 12 6.32 1.72 -12.50
CA ILE A 12 5.17 1.61 -13.38
C ILE A 12 5.48 2.30 -14.71
N ASP A 13 4.84 1.82 -15.77
CA ASP A 13 4.99 2.38 -17.11
C ASP A 13 3.67 2.18 -17.85
N PHE A 14 2.89 3.25 -17.90
CA PHE A 14 1.58 3.31 -18.55
C PHE A 14 1.67 4.19 -19.79
N GLU A 15 1.08 3.74 -20.90
CA GLU A 15 1.01 4.51 -22.16
C GLU A 15 0.27 5.85 -22.00
N ASN A 16 -0.63 5.95 -21.01
CA ASN A 16 -1.36 7.17 -20.71
C ASN A 16 -0.42 8.24 -20.16
N CYS A 17 -0.35 9.41 -20.81
CA CYS A 17 0.57 10.48 -20.46
C CYS A 17 0.36 11.11 -19.07
N PHE A 18 -0.81 10.97 -18.45
CA PHE A 18 -1.05 11.47 -17.09
C PHE A 18 -0.44 10.56 -16.02
N ILE A 19 -0.21 9.29 -16.34
CA ILE A 19 0.48 8.35 -15.46
C ILE A 19 1.94 8.23 -15.90
N GLY A 20 2.16 7.84 -17.15
CA GLY A 20 3.49 7.68 -17.75
C GLY A 20 4.35 6.65 -17.02
N HIS A 21 5.67 6.84 -17.16
CA HIS A 21 6.68 6.12 -16.40
C HIS A 21 6.91 6.79 -15.06
N GLN A 22 6.85 6.01 -13.98
CA GLN A 22 7.13 6.49 -12.63
C GLN A 22 7.87 5.42 -11.84
N ARG A 23 8.80 5.85 -10.98
CA ARG A 23 9.51 4.98 -10.06
C ARG A 23 9.49 5.55 -8.65
N LEU A 24 9.30 4.67 -7.66
CA LEU A 24 9.34 4.99 -6.24
C LEU A 24 10.25 3.99 -5.53
N GLU A 25 11.29 4.52 -4.88
CA GLU A 25 12.14 3.75 -3.97
C GLU A 25 11.93 4.24 -2.54
N LEU A 26 11.75 3.32 -1.60
CA LEU A 26 11.47 3.65 -0.20
C LEU A 26 11.96 2.56 0.75
N ASP A 27 12.70 2.96 1.79
CA ASP A 27 12.88 2.13 2.99
C ASP A 27 11.65 2.26 3.88
N LEU A 28 10.85 1.19 3.92
CA LEU A 28 9.55 1.19 4.57
C LEU A 28 9.70 0.94 6.08
N ASN A 29 9.11 1.86 6.84
CA ASN A 29 8.85 1.73 8.28
C ASN A 29 7.45 2.30 8.58
N PRO A 30 6.90 2.11 9.79
CA PRO A 30 5.54 2.58 10.10
C PRO A 30 5.33 4.09 9.92
N GLY A 31 6.37 4.91 10.08
CA GLY A 31 6.30 6.35 9.84
C GLY A 31 6.25 6.67 8.35
N ALA A 32 7.14 6.05 7.57
CA ALA A 32 7.18 6.18 6.11
C ALA A 32 5.88 5.69 5.48
N PHE A 33 5.33 4.55 5.89
CA PHE A 33 4.05 4.05 5.39
C PHE A 33 2.93 5.08 5.54
N ARG A 34 2.77 5.67 6.73
CA ARG A 34 1.71 6.64 7.03
C ARG A 34 1.83 7.93 6.20
N ARG A 35 3.05 8.44 6.01
CA ARG A 35 3.29 9.69 5.28
C ARG A 35 3.28 9.50 3.77
N GLU A 36 3.90 8.43 3.30
CA GLU A 36 4.24 8.24 1.91
C GLU A 36 3.20 7.41 1.13
N LEU A 37 2.59 6.38 1.75
CA LEU A 37 1.78 5.41 1.01
C LEU A 37 0.31 5.43 1.40
N ALA A 38 0.00 5.54 2.70
CA ALA A 38 -1.32 5.23 3.25
C ALA A 38 -2.48 6.07 2.67
N ARG A 39 -2.21 7.26 2.12
CA ARG A 39 -3.25 8.13 1.55
C ARG A 39 -3.39 8.02 0.03
N ALA A 40 -2.55 7.23 -0.65
CA ALA A 40 -2.58 7.08 -2.10
C ALA A 40 -3.81 6.28 -2.53
N ARG A 41 -4.71 6.92 -3.28
CA ARG A 41 -5.95 6.32 -3.75
C ARG A 41 -5.70 5.34 -4.89
N THR A 42 -6.62 4.39 -5.03
CA THR A 42 -6.71 3.59 -6.25
C THR A 42 -7.09 4.46 -7.45
N PHE A 43 -6.90 3.95 -8.65
CA PHE A 43 -7.14 4.70 -9.87
C PHE A 43 -7.71 3.83 -10.98
N GLY A 44 -8.49 4.45 -11.87
CA GLY A 44 -9.14 3.78 -12.99
C GLY A 44 -9.47 4.74 -14.11
N PHE A 45 -9.67 4.18 -15.31
CA PHE A 45 -10.02 4.96 -16.50
C PHE A 45 -11.53 5.09 -16.65
N MET A 46 -11.99 6.30 -16.99
CA MET A 46 -13.42 6.58 -17.19
C MET A 46 -14.04 5.70 -18.28
N LYS A 47 -13.32 5.44 -19.36
CA LYS A 47 -13.75 4.56 -20.47
C LYS A 47 -14.06 3.11 -20.02
N ASP A 48 -13.50 2.68 -18.89
CA ASP A 48 -13.69 1.32 -18.37
C ASP A 48 -14.81 1.23 -17.34
N VAL A 49 -15.31 2.35 -16.81
CA VAL A 49 -16.27 2.39 -15.70
C VAL A 49 -17.58 1.69 -16.05
N GLU A 50 -18.19 2.02 -17.20
CA GLU A 50 -19.46 1.42 -17.63
C GLU A 50 -19.35 -0.09 -17.76
N ARG A 51 -18.25 -0.59 -18.34
CA ARG A 51 -17.98 -2.02 -18.48
C ARG A 51 -17.82 -2.69 -17.11
N LEU A 52 -17.06 -2.06 -16.20
CA LEU A 52 -16.85 -2.59 -14.85
C LEU A 52 -18.17 -2.69 -14.10
N TRP A 53 -19.00 -1.64 -14.12
CA TRP A 53 -20.31 -1.64 -13.49
C TRP A 53 -21.27 -2.67 -14.09
N ALA A 54 -21.30 -2.81 -15.41
CA ALA A 54 -22.11 -3.83 -16.09
C ALA A 54 -21.73 -5.26 -15.66
N SER A 55 -20.47 -5.47 -15.28
CA SER A 55 -19.97 -6.75 -14.74
C SER A 55 -20.08 -6.88 -13.21
N GLY A 56 -20.71 -5.94 -12.52
CA GLY A 56 -20.84 -5.93 -11.06
C GLY A 56 -19.55 -5.58 -10.31
N MET A 57 -18.53 -5.05 -10.99
CA MET A 57 -17.26 -4.61 -10.42
C MET A 57 -17.27 -3.09 -10.17
N ALA A 58 -16.40 -2.61 -9.27
CA ALA A 58 -16.21 -1.18 -8.97
C ALA A 58 -17.48 -0.41 -8.55
N LEU A 59 -18.49 -1.09 -8.01
CA LEU A 59 -19.78 -0.49 -7.60
C LEU A 59 -19.64 0.53 -6.45
N GLY A 60 -18.58 0.44 -5.66
CA GLY A 60 -18.27 1.40 -4.59
C GLY A 60 -17.30 2.52 -4.99
N ALA A 61 -16.89 2.58 -6.26
CA ALA A 61 -15.95 3.60 -6.72
C ALA A 61 -16.62 4.97 -6.76
N SER A 62 -15.95 5.97 -6.20
CA SER A 62 -16.34 7.38 -6.25
C SER A 62 -15.12 8.26 -6.46
N LEU A 63 -15.32 9.52 -6.84
CA LEU A 63 -14.21 10.47 -6.97
C LEU A 63 -13.52 10.77 -5.63
N GLU A 64 -14.16 10.46 -4.49
CA GLU A 64 -13.54 10.66 -3.18
C GLU A 64 -12.49 9.58 -2.85
N ASN A 65 -12.70 8.36 -3.34
CA ASN A 65 -11.87 7.20 -3.03
C ASN A 65 -11.00 6.71 -4.21
N THR A 66 -11.30 7.15 -5.43
CA THR A 66 -10.64 6.72 -6.67
C THR A 66 -10.19 7.93 -7.48
N VAL A 67 -8.96 7.88 -7.99
CA VAL A 67 -8.49 8.80 -9.02
C VAL A 67 -9.05 8.33 -10.37
N ALA A 68 -9.98 9.11 -10.93
CA ALA A 68 -10.59 8.83 -12.22
C ALA A 68 -9.84 9.56 -13.34
N ILE A 69 -9.40 8.79 -14.33
CA ILE A 69 -8.59 9.27 -15.46
C ILE A 69 -9.49 9.31 -16.69
N GLY A 70 -9.76 10.51 -17.20
CA GLY A 70 -10.43 10.73 -18.47
C GLY A 70 -9.45 10.62 -19.65
N ASP A 71 -9.95 10.85 -20.85
CA ASP A 71 -9.13 10.79 -22.06
C ASP A 71 -8.11 11.93 -22.13
N ASP A 72 -8.45 13.10 -21.60
CA ASP A 72 -7.69 14.35 -21.72
C ASP A 72 -7.37 15.02 -20.37
N ARG A 73 -7.80 14.45 -19.24
CA ARG A 73 -7.58 15.03 -17.91
C ARG A 73 -7.82 14.05 -16.76
N ILE A 74 -7.32 14.41 -15.59
CA ILE A 74 -7.77 13.84 -14.31
C ILE A 74 -9.13 14.45 -13.95
N ILE A 75 -10.11 13.63 -13.57
CA ILE A 75 -11.50 14.05 -13.34
C ILE A 75 -11.70 14.63 -11.95
N ASN A 76 -10.92 14.18 -10.96
CA ASN A 76 -10.94 14.68 -9.59
C ASN A 76 -10.65 16.18 -9.54
N ARG A 77 -11.59 16.98 -9.03
CA ARG A 77 -11.47 18.47 -9.01
C ARG A 77 -10.35 18.95 -8.10
N GLU A 78 -10.13 18.24 -7.01
CA GLU A 78 -9.05 18.45 -6.05
C GLU A 78 -7.68 17.95 -6.56
N GLY A 79 -7.66 17.26 -7.70
CA GLY A 79 -6.46 16.69 -8.29
C GLY A 79 -5.92 15.48 -7.52
N LEU A 80 -4.61 15.30 -7.59
CA LEU A 80 -3.89 14.23 -6.90
C LEU A 80 -3.50 14.66 -5.48
N ARG A 81 -3.46 13.70 -4.55
CA ARG A 81 -2.93 13.91 -3.19
C ARG A 81 -1.40 13.96 -3.17
N TYR A 82 -0.78 13.32 -4.16
CA TYR A 82 0.66 13.28 -4.40
C TYR A 82 0.92 13.43 -5.89
N GLU A 83 1.98 14.12 -6.29
CA GLU A 83 2.35 14.22 -7.72
C GLU A 83 2.54 12.85 -8.37
N ASN A 84 3.05 11.87 -7.61
CA ASN A 84 3.26 10.49 -8.03
C ASN A 84 2.29 9.51 -7.30
N GLU A 85 1.02 9.89 -7.14
CA GLU A 85 0.01 9.09 -6.44
C GLU A 85 -0.17 7.68 -7.04
N PHE A 86 -0.02 7.51 -8.36
CA PHE A 86 -0.19 6.23 -9.05
C PHE A 86 0.85 5.18 -8.64
N VAL A 87 2.15 5.52 -8.67
CA VAL A 87 3.21 4.59 -8.22
C VAL A 87 3.17 4.36 -6.72
N ARG A 88 2.77 5.36 -5.92
CA ARG A 88 2.55 5.20 -4.47
C ARG A 88 1.42 4.22 -4.18
N HIS A 89 0.32 4.27 -4.95
CA HIS A 89 -0.75 3.29 -4.82
C HIS A 89 -0.28 1.89 -5.20
N LYS A 90 0.53 1.73 -6.25
CA LYS A 90 1.12 0.42 -6.59
C LYS A 90 2.11 -0.10 -5.56
N ALA A 91 2.84 0.79 -4.89
CA ALA A 91 3.61 0.42 -3.71
C ALA A 91 2.72 0.01 -2.54
N LEU A 92 1.60 0.71 -2.30
CA LEU A 92 0.62 0.34 -1.29
C LEU A 92 0.00 -1.04 -1.56
N ASP A 93 -0.41 -1.32 -2.80
CA ASP A 93 -0.88 -2.64 -3.26
C ASP A 93 0.16 -3.72 -2.96
N ALA A 94 1.43 -3.49 -3.36
CA ALA A 94 2.51 -4.43 -3.12
C ALA A 94 2.75 -4.70 -1.63
N VAL A 95 2.67 -3.68 -0.77
CA VAL A 95 2.76 -3.87 0.69
C VAL A 95 1.64 -4.77 1.20
N GLY A 96 0.41 -4.57 0.72
CA GLY A 96 -0.75 -5.39 1.09
C GLY A 96 -0.60 -6.84 0.62
N ASP A 97 -0.22 -7.04 -0.64
CA ASP A 97 -0.03 -8.38 -1.21
C ASP A 97 1.10 -9.14 -0.51
N LEU A 98 2.24 -8.49 -0.26
CA LEU A 98 3.39 -9.10 0.41
C LEU A 98 3.10 -9.45 1.87
N ALA A 99 2.19 -8.74 2.53
CA ALA A 99 1.77 -9.05 3.89
C ALA A 99 1.07 -10.42 4.01
N LEU A 100 0.57 -10.98 2.90
CA LEU A 100 -0.03 -12.31 2.87
C LEU A 100 0.94 -13.44 3.22
N VAL A 101 2.25 -13.18 3.19
CA VAL A 101 3.27 -14.14 3.67
C VAL A 101 3.13 -14.44 5.18
N GLY A 102 2.39 -13.61 5.93
CA GLY A 102 2.05 -13.86 7.33
C GLY A 102 3.05 -13.30 8.36
N ALA A 103 4.15 -12.70 7.92
CA ALA A 103 5.12 -12.03 8.78
C ALA A 103 5.77 -10.82 8.07
N PRO A 104 6.28 -9.81 8.80
CA PRO A 104 7.04 -8.72 8.20
C PRO A 104 8.28 -9.24 7.46
N ILE A 105 8.48 -8.77 6.23
CA ILE A 105 9.62 -9.14 5.40
C ILE A 105 10.83 -8.27 5.75
N LEU A 106 11.97 -8.91 6.01
CA LEU A 106 13.28 -8.27 6.00
C LEU A 106 13.95 -8.58 4.66
N GLY A 107 13.95 -7.60 3.76
CA GLY A 107 14.38 -7.80 2.39
C GLY A 107 14.06 -6.61 1.50
N ALA A 108 14.63 -6.63 0.30
CA ALA A 108 14.31 -5.70 -0.77
C ALA A 108 13.39 -6.37 -1.79
N TYR A 109 12.28 -5.70 -2.09
CA TYR A 109 11.31 -6.08 -3.12
C TYR A 109 11.34 -5.06 -4.25
N ARG A 110 11.57 -5.56 -5.47
CA ARG A 110 11.55 -4.76 -6.70
C ARG A 110 10.46 -5.26 -7.63
N SER A 111 9.66 -4.34 -8.15
CA SER A 111 8.57 -4.63 -9.07
C SER A 111 8.60 -3.68 -10.25
N ILE A 112 8.59 -4.22 -11.46
CA ILE A 112 8.56 -3.43 -12.70
C ILE A 112 7.30 -3.83 -13.45
N ARG A 113 6.34 -2.89 -13.57
CA ARG A 113 5.01 -3.13 -14.13
C ARG A 113 4.27 -4.31 -13.46
N GLY A 114 4.48 -4.48 -12.15
CA GLY A 114 3.85 -5.55 -11.40
C GLY A 114 2.38 -5.30 -11.07
N GLY A 115 1.73 -6.34 -10.58
CA GLY A 115 0.35 -6.31 -10.10
C GLY A 115 0.06 -7.53 -9.22
N HIS A 116 -1.13 -7.59 -8.62
CA HIS A 116 -1.48 -8.57 -7.57
C HIS A 116 -1.10 -10.02 -7.92
N ARG A 117 -1.39 -10.47 -9.15
CA ARG A 117 -1.05 -11.83 -9.60
C ARG A 117 0.47 -12.06 -9.57
N LEU A 118 1.26 -11.12 -10.08
CA LEU A 118 2.72 -11.27 -10.07
C LEU A 118 3.28 -11.23 -8.64
N ASN A 119 2.70 -10.41 -7.77
CA ASN A 119 3.08 -10.33 -6.36
C ASN A 119 2.82 -11.67 -5.65
N SER A 120 1.67 -12.29 -5.89
CA SER A 120 1.34 -13.65 -5.39
C SER A 120 2.35 -14.68 -5.89
N LEU A 121 2.66 -14.68 -7.20
CA LEU A 121 3.62 -15.62 -7.78
C LEU A 121 5.03 -15.46 -7.19
N VAL A 122 5.44 -14.22 -6.86
CA VAL A 122 6.72 -13.98 -6.16
C VAL A 122 6.70 -14.59 -4.76
N LEU A 123 5.61 -14.45 -4.02
CA LEU A 123 5.47 -15.08 -2.70
C LEU A 123 5.45 -16.60 -2.79
N GLU A 124 4.70 -17.17 -3.74
CA GLU A 124 4.66 -18.60 -4.00
C GLU A 124 6.07 -19.15 -4.31
N ALA A 125 6.81 -18.47 -5.18
CA ALA A 125 8.18 -18.85 -5.52
C ALA A 125 9.14 -18.73 -4.33
N LEU A 126 9.04 -17.66 -3.55
CA LEU A 126 9.86 -17.47 -2.34
C LEU A 126 9.61 -18.56 -1.31
N LEU A 127 8.34 -18.89 -1.04
CA LEU A 127 7.97 -19.90 -0.05
C LEU A 127 8.26 -21.32 -0.51
N ALA A 128 8.29 -21.58 -1.82
CA ALA A 128 8.65 -22.87 -2.39
C ALA A 128 10.15 -23.19 -2.28
N ASP A 129 10.99 -22.19 -2.03
CA ASP A 129 12.45 -22.33 -1.84
C ASP A 129 12.85 -22.02 -0.38
N PRO A 130 12.96 -23.05 0.50
CA PRO A 130 13.34 -22.85 1.89
C PRO A 130 14.75 -22.30 2.10
N ASP A 131 15.64 -22.39 1.11
CA ASP A 131 17.00 -21.85 1.21
C ASP A 131 17.05 -20.33 0.93
N ALA A 132 15.96 -19.77 0.37
CA ALA A 132 15.86 -18.35 0.03
C ALA A 132 15.40 -17.46 1.20
N TRP A 133 14.95 -18.04 2.31
CA TRP A 133 14.45 -17.30 3.47
C TRP A 133 14.64 -18.05 4.79
N THR A 134 14.54 -17.33 5.90
CA THR A 134 14.47 -17.92 7.24
C THR A 134 13.59 -17.06 8.13
N MET A 135 12.89 -17.69 9.07
CA MET A 135 12.28 -16.95 10.17
C MET A 135 13.36 -16.44 11.12
N VAL A 136 13.19 -15.21 11.59
CA VAL A 136 14.00 -14.62 12.65
C VAL A 136 13.08 -13.97 13.67
N ASP A 137 13.50 -13.99 14.93
CA ASP A 137 12.82 -13.22 15.97
C ASP A 137 13.08 -11.73 15.77
N ALA A 138 12.02 -10.93 15.78
CA ALA A 138 12.18 -9.49 15.83
C ALA A 138 12.94 -9.11 17.11
N PRO A 139 13.93 -8.20 17.06
CA PRO A 139 14.50 -7.65 18.27
C PRO A 139 13.35 -7.06 19.10
N ARG A 140 13.26 -7.42 20.39
CA ARG A 140 12.24 -6.91 21.31
C ARG A 140 12.35 -5.38 21.39
N HIS A 141 11.64 -4.67 20.53
CA HIS A 141 11.56 -3.22 20.58
C HIS A 141 10.51 -2.84 21.62
N HIS A 142 10.96 -2.59 22.85
CA HIS A 142 10.13 -1.98 23.89
C HIS A 142 10.00 -0.48 23.58
N GLU A 143 9.17 -0.08 22.62
CA GLU A 143 8.74 1.32 22.55
C GLU A 143 7.67 1.55 23.62
N VAL A 144 8.11 1.93 24.82
CA VAL A 144 7.23 2.60 25.78
C VAL A 144 6.89 3.96 25.19
N ARG A 145 5.72 4.06 24.55
CA ARG A 145 5.04 5.34 24.35
C ARG A 145 3.79 5.33 25.19
N HIS A 146 3.92 5.71 26.46
CA HIS A 146 2.77 6.21 27.20
C HIS A 146 2.29 7.45 26.45
N ALA A 147 1.20 7.32 25.70
CA ALA A 147 0.34 8.47 25.49
C ALA A 147 -0.20 8.83 26.87
N GLU A 148 0.29 9.92 27.45
CA GLU A 148 -0.36 10.55 28.59
C GLU A 148 -1.74 11.03 28.14
N LEU A 149 -2.71 10.12 28.13
CA LEU A 149 -4.11 10.46 28.13
C LEU A 149 -4.40 11.01 29.53
N SER A 150 -4.54 12.33 29.61
CA SER A 150 -4.95 13.05 30.81
C SER A 150 -6.23 12.40 31.38
N PRO A 151 -6.25 11.89 32.62
CA PRO A 151 -7.41 11.18 33.15
C PRO A 151 -8.43 12.20 33.67
N GLN A 152 -9.19 12.79 32.76
CA GLN A 152 -10.45 13.44 33.10
C GLN A 152 -11.51 12.94 32.11
N LEU A 153 -12.59 12.39 32.68
CA LEU A 153 -13.64 11.54 32.08
C LEU A 153 -13.21 10.07 31.92
N ALA A 154 -13.76 9.07 32.60
CA ALA A 154 -15.03 8.99 33.30
C ALA A 154 -14.91 8.08 34.53
N ALA A 155 -15.28 8.63 35.69
CA ALA A 155 -15.72 7.84 36.81
C ALA A 155 -17.04 7.15 36.43
N ALA A 156 -17.08 5.82 36.49
CA ALA A 156 -18.31 5.06 36.58
C ALA A 156 -18.03 3.73 37.29
N ASN A 157 -18.23 3.76 38.61
CA ASN A 157 -18.84 2.74 39.44
C ASN A 157 -18.52 1.26 39.17
N PHE A 158 -17.71 0.67 40.05
CA PHE A 158 -18.11 -0.57 40.73
C PHE A 158 -17.69 -0.48 42.21
N ALA A 159 -18.68 -0.60 43.09
CA ALA A 159 -18.59 -0.51 44.54
C ALA A 159 -18.28 -1.87 45.18
N ALA A 160 -17.62 -1.87 46.35
CA ALA A 160 -18.05 -2.57 47.55
C ALA A 160 -17.06 -2.29 48.71
N GLU A 161 -17.62 -1.73 49.80
CA GLU A 161 -17.16 -1.59 51.19
C GLU A 161 -15.76 -1.03 51.50
#